data_AF-A0A3N5UDR4-F1
#
_entry.id   AF-A0A3N5UDR4-F1
#
_cell.length_a   1.000
_cell.length_b   1.000
_cell.length_c   1.000
_cell.angle_alpha   90.00
_cell.angle_beta   90.00
_cell.angle_gamma   90.00
#
_symmetry.space_group_name_H-M   'P 1'
#
loop_
_entity.id
_entity.type
_entity.pdbx_description
1 polymer ?
#
loop_
_entity_poly.entity_id
_entity_poly.type
_entity_poly.pdbx_seq_one_letter_code
_entity_poly.pdbx_strand_id
1 'polypeptide(L)'
;MWDALQLEFMRNALAAGLLVSLICGVLGTLVVVNRIVFISGGIAHAAYGGIGLGLYFGVSPALGATLFSVAISMVMGVASIKSKERADTIIGVMWALGMALGIIFSELTPGYNVDLMSYLFGSILSVPGSDLWYMVCLNLVVLLFVFYFYKELVAMSYDEEFSFVVGIPVRALYFALLGLISLSVVMIIRVVGLILVI
;
A
#
# COMPACT_ATOMS: atom_id res chain seq x y z
N MET A 1 -9.15 10.96 -31.93
CA MET A 1 -8.11 10.50 -30.98
C MET A 1 -7.75 11.59 -29.97
N TRP A 2 -7.55 12.84 -30.40
CA TRP A 2 -7.27 13.97 -29.49
C TRP A 2 -8.48 14.45 -28.68
N ASP A 3 -9.71 14.17 -29.12
CA ASP A 3 -10.96 14.55 -28.41
C ASP A 3 -11.09 13.88 -27.04
N ALA A 4 -10.49 12.69 -26.87
CA ALA A 4 -10.49 11.97 -25.59
C ALA A 4 -9.73 12.73 -24.49
N LEU A 5 -8.73 13.55 -24.84
CA LEU A 5 -7.94 14.34 -23.88
C LEU A 5 -8.67 15.60 -23.39
N GLN A 6 -9.80 15.96 -24.01
CA GLN A 6 -10.64 17.06 -23.54
C GLN A 6 -11.46 16.67 -22.30
N LEU A 7 -11.66 15.37 -22.08
CA LEU A 7 -12.42 14.85 -20.97
C LEU A 7 -11.55 14.80 -19.71
N GLU A 8 -12.01 15.47 -18.65
CA GLU A 8 -11.27 15.59 -17.39
C GLU A 8 -10.94 14.23 -16.77
N PHE A 9 -11.87 13.27 -16.81
CA PHE A 9 -11.64 11.92 -16.30
C PHE A 9 -10.53 11.17 -17.06
N MET A 10 -10.37 11.42 -18.36
CA MET A 10 -9.32 10.79 -19.17
C MET A 10 -7.96 11.39 -18.86
N ARG A 11 -7.91 12.72 -18.65
CA ARG A 11 -6.69 13.40 -18.20
C ARG A 11 -6.26 12.91 -16.82
N ASN A 12 -7.21 12.75 -15.90
CA ASN A 12 -6.96 12.23 -14.56
C ASN A 12 -6.50 10.77 -14.61
N ALA A 13 -7.13 9.93 -15.43
CA ALA A 13 -6.72 8.54 -15.63
C ALA A 13 -5.26 8.42 -16.11
N LEU A 14 -4.86 9.21 -17.11
CA LEU A 14 -3.49 9.23 -17.62
C LEU A 14 -2.48 9.72 -16.57
N ALA A 15 -2.82 10.80 -15.86
CA ALA A 15 -1.97 11.32 -14.79
C ALA A 15 -1.84 10.34 -13.62
N ALA A 16 -2.94 9.69 -13.20
CA ALA A 16 -2.93 8.65 -12.18
C ALA A 16 -2.05 7.47 -12.60
N GLY A 17 -2.15 7.02 -13.86
CA GLY A 17 -1.30 5.94 -14.38
C GLY A 17 0.20 6.27 -14.36
N LEU A 18 0.57 7.50 -14.70
CA LEU A 18 1.96 7.96 -14.60
C LEU A 18 2.45 8.04 -13.15
N LEU A 19 1.60 8.50 -12.22
CA LEU A 19 1.97 8.58 -10.80
C LEU A 19 2.12 7.19 -10.18
N VAL A 20 1.22 6.25 -10.52
CA VAL A 20 1.31 4.86 -10.07
C VAL A 20 2.58 4.19 -10.60
N SER A 21 2.90 4.35 -11.89
CA SER A 21 4.08 3.70 -12.48
C SER A 21 5.39 4.16 -11.83
N LEU A 22 5.47 5.44 -11.44
CA LEU A 22 6.61 6.00 -10.72
C LEU A 22 6.81 5.31 -9.36
N ILE A 23 5.75 5.22 -8.56
CA ILE A 23 5.80 4.62 -7.23
C ILE A 23 6.09 3.12 -7.30
N CYS A 24 5.46 2.42 -8.24
CA CYS A 24 5.69 1.00 -8.48
C CYS A 24 7.11 0.72 -8.93
N GLY A 25 7.69 1.56 -9.79
CA GLY A 25 9.08 1.41 -10.22
C GLY A 25 10.07 1.54 -9.07
N VAL A 26 9.89 2.56 -8.23
CA VAL A 26 10.80 2.86 -7.12
C VAL A 26 10.63 1.85 -5.97
N LEU A 27 9.42 1.76 -5.41
CA LEU A 27 9.16 0.89 -4.26
C LEU A 27 9.16 -0.58 -4.65
N GLY A 28 8.65 -0.95 -5.82
CA GLY A 28 8.66 -2.33 -6.30
C GLY A 28 10.07 -2.90 -6.40
N THR A 29 11.04 -2.10 -6.86
CA THR A 29 12.45 -2.50 -6.86
C THR A 29 12.95 -2.80 -5.44
N LEU A 30 12.68 -1.92 -4.47
CA LEU A 30 13.08 -2.14 -3.08
C LEU A 30 12.37 -3.35 -2.46
N VAL A 31 11.09 -3.56 -2.76
CA VAL A 31 10.29 -4.70 -2.28
C VAL A 31 10.89 -6.03 -2.76
N VAL A 32 11.27 -6.10 -4.04
CA VAL A 32 11.87 -7.30 -4.63
C VAL A 32 13.26 -7.56 -4.07
N VAL A 33 14.13 -6.54 -4.03
CA VAL A 33 15.51 -6.69 -3.53
C VAL A 33 15.52 -7.11 -2.07
N ASN A 34 14.65 -6.54 -1.22
CA ASN A 34 14.54 -6.90 0.19
C ASN A 34 13.76 -8.21 0.44
N ARG A 35 13.29 -8.89 -0.61
CA ARG A 35 12.50 -10.13 -0.53
C ARG A 35 11.24 -10.02 0.36
N ILE A 36 10.62 -8.84 0.36
CA ILE A 36 9.40 -8.54 1.13
C ILE A 36 8.13 -8.51 0.26
N VAL A 37 8.17 -9.17 -0.90
CA VAL A 37 7.03 -9.25 -1.84
C VAL A 37 5.78 -9.78 -1.14
N PHE A 38 5.94 -10.82 -0.30
CA PHE A 38 4.83 -11.43 0.42
C PHE A 38 4.19 -10.47 1.45
N ILE A 39 5.00 -9.61 2.09
CA ILE A 39 4.50 -8.55 3.00
C ILE A 39 3.66 -7.54 2.20
N SER A 40 4.15 -7.11 1.03
CA SER A 40 3.41 -6.17 0.17
C SER A 40 2.04 -6.72 -0.22
N GLY A 41 1.97 -7.98 -0.65
CA GLY A 41 0.69 -8.65 -0.94
C GLY A 41 -0.19 -8.80 0.29
N GLY A 42 0.38 -9.18 1.44
CA GLY A 42 -0.34 -9.27 2.71
C GLY A 42 -0.98 -7.94 3.12
N ILE A 43 -0.27 -6.82 2.95
CA ILE A 43 -0.81 -5.48 3.23
C ILE A 43 -1.98 -5.14 2.29
N ALA A 44 -1.87 -5.45 1.00
CA ALA A 44 -2.92 -5.14 0.03
C ALA A 44 -4.26 -5.81 0.36
N HIS A 45 -4.22 -7.09 0.75
CA HIS A 45 -5.41 -7.81 1.16
C HIS A 45 -5.87 -7.46 2.57
N ALA A 46 -4.93 -7.19 3.48
CA ALA A 46 -5.29 -6.71 4.80
C ALA A 46 -5.95 -5.33 4.77
N ALA A 47 -5.61 -4.47 3.81
CA ALA A 47 -6.23 -3.16 3.60
C ALA A 47 -7.75 -3.25 3.44
N TYR A 48 -8.26 -4.36 2.89
CA TYR A 48 -9.70 -4.61 2.77
C TYR A 48 -10.42 -4.64 4.13
N GLY A 49 -9.74 -5.15 5.16
CA GLY A 49 -10.22 -5.09 6.54
C GLY A 49 -10.41 -3.65 7.02
N GLY A 50 -9.48 -2.77 6.66
CA GLY A 50 -9.57 -1.34 6.94
C GLY A 50 -10.72 -0.64 6.20
N ILE A 51 -10.99 -1.04 4.95
CA ILE A 51 -12.14 -0.54 4.18
C ILE A 51 -13.45 -0.91 4.90
N GLY A 52 -13.62 -2.18 5.28
CA GLY A 52 -14.80 -2.67 6.00
C GLY A 52 -14.98 -1.99 7.36
N LEU A 53 -13.90 -1.85 8.14
CA LEU A 53 -13.92 -1.14 9.41
C LEU A 53 -14.30 0.33 9.26
N GLY A 54 -13.74 1.02 8.26
CA GLY A 54 -14.08 2.41 7.97
C GLY A 54 -15.56 2.58 7.70
N LEU A 55 -16.13 1.72 6.84
CA LEU A 55 -17.54 1.70 6.52
C LEU A 55 -18.43 1.47 7.75
N TYR A 56 -18.08 0.49 8.58
CA TYR A 56 -18.85 0.15 9.78
C TYR A 56 -18.89 1.29 10.80
N PHE A 57 -17.77 2.00 11.00
CA PHE A 57 -17.70 3.15 11.91
C PHE A 57 -18.19 4.46 11.28
N GLY A 58 -18.66 4.45 10.03
CA GLY A 58 -19.10 5.66 9.31
C GLY A 58 -17.96 6.62 8.96
N VAL A 59 -16.71 6.15 8.98
CA VAL A 59 -15.51 6.91 8.58
C VAL A 59 -15.26 6.67 7.08
N SER A 60 -14.60 7.61 6.40
CA SER A 60 -14.27 7.42 4.98
C SER A 60 -13.47 6.12 4.75
N PRO A 61 -13.81 5.30 3.75
CA PRO A 61 -13.12 4.02 3.51
C PRO A 61 -11.63 4.16 3.26
N ALA A 62 -11.17 5.27 2.66
CA ALA A 62 -9.74 5.54 2.48
C ALA A 62 -8.99 5.74 3.80
N LEU A 63 -9.58 6.46 4.75
CA LEU A 63 -8.95 6.64 6.07
C LEU A 63 -8.91 5.31 6.83
N GLY A 64 -9.97 4.50 6.76
CA GLY A 64 -9.98 3.16 7.33
C GLY A 64 -8.89 2.27 6.72
N ALA A 65 -8.80 2.24 5.39
CA ALA A 65 -7.79 1.48 4.66
C ALA A 65 -6.37 1.92 5.00
N THR A 66 -6.08 3.23 5.01
CA THR A 66 -4.75 3.77 5.32
C THR A 66 -4.32 3.45 6.76
N LEU A 67 -5.15 3.78 7.76
CA LEU A 67 -4.80 3.53 9.16
C LEU A 67 -4.60 2.04 9.45
N PHE A 68 -5.49 1.19 8.93
CA PHE A 68 -5.39 -0.25 9.12
C PHE A 68 -4.18 -0.84 8.39
N SER A 69 -3.91 -0.43 7.14
CA SER A 69 -2.78 -0.92 6.36
C SER A 69 -1.44 -0.50 6.96
N VAL A 70 -1.35 0.72 7.48
CA VAL A 70 -0.18 1.17 8.23
C VAL A 70 -0.04 0.29 9.47
N ALA A 71 -1.05 0.19 10.33
CA ALA A 71 -0.99 -0.64 11.53
C ALA A 71 -0.60 -2.10 11.24
N ILE A 72 -1.20 -2.72 10.22
CA ILE A 72 -0.93 -4.11 9.86
C ILE A 72 0.49 -4.29 9.29
N SER A 73 0.98 -3.33 8.51
CA SER A 73 2.34 -3.37 7.96
C SER A 73 3.39 -3.31 9.06
N MET A 74 3.17 -2.51 10.11
CA MET A 74 4.03 -2.45 11.29
C MET A 74 4.03 -3.79 12.03
N VAL A 75 2.86 -4.41 12.23
CA VAL A 75 2.75 -5.73 12.87
C VAL A 75 3.45 -6.81 12.06
N MET A 76 3.24 -6.84 10.74
CA MET A 76 3.92 -7.76 9.82
C MET A 76 5.43 -7.53 9.81
N GLY A 77 5.88 -6.27 9.86
CA GLY A 77 7.30 -5.93 9.94
C GLY A 77 7.97 -6.42 11.22
N VAL A 78 7.30 -6.28 12.37
CA VAL A 78 7.78 -6.84 13.64
C VAL A 78 7.85 -8.37 13.57
N ALA A 79 6.85 -9.01 12.98
CA ALA A 79 6.84 -10.46 12.80
C ALA A 79 7.98 -10.96 11.88
N SER A 80 8.25 -10.22 10.81
CA SER A 80 9.33 -10.52 9.85
C SER A 80 10.71 -10.46 10.50
N ILE A 81 10.97 -9.45 11.33
CA ILE A 81 12.25 -9.31 12.05
C ILE A 81 12.41 -10.39 13.13
N LYS A 82 11.36 -10.66 13.91
CA LYS A 82 11.45 -11.55 15.09
C LYS A 82 11.50 -13.03 14.73
N SER A 83 10.85 -13.42 13.63
CA SER A 83 10.65 -14.83 13.26
C SER A 83 10.73 -15.02 11.74
N LYS A 84 11.92 -14.86 11.14
CA LYS A 84 12.14 -15.02 9.68
C LYS A 84 11.51 -16.32 9.12
N GLU A 85 11.67 -17.45 9.83
CA GLU A 85 11.11 -18.77 9.45
C GLU A 85 9.57 -18.85 9.46
N ARG A 86 8.90 -18.05 10.31
CA ARG A 86 7.42 -18.07 10.46
C ARG A 86 6.74 -16.83 9.90
N ALA A 87 7.52 -15.89 9.37
CA ALA A 87 7.05 -14.61 8.88
C ALA A 87 5.96 -14.81 7.82
N ASP A 88 6.21 -15.67 6.83
CA ASP A 88 5.28 -15.95 5.75
C ASP A 88 3.95 -16.53 6.26
N THR A 89 4.00 -17.42 7.25
CA THR A 89 2.76 -17.95 7.86
C THR A 89 1.98 -16.85 8.58
N ILE A 90 2.66 -15.99 9.34
CA ILE A 90 2.01 -14.89 10.07
C ILE A 90 1.39 -13.90 9.07
N ILE A 91 2.12 -13.52 8.01
CA ILE A 91 1.64 -12.62 6.97
C ILE A 91 0.42 -13.23 6.27
N GLY A 92 0.44 -14.54 5.96
CA GLY A 92 -0.68 -15.24 5.35
C GLY A 92 -1.93 -15.30 6.23
N VAL A 93 -1.76 -15.50 7.54
CA VAL A 93 -2.87 -15.41 8.51
C VAL A 93 -3.44 -14.00 8.55
N MET A 94 -2.59 -12.98 8.59
CA MET A 94 -3.00 -11.57 8.65
C MET A 94 -3.72 -11.13 7.37
N TRP A 95 -3.29 -11.64 6.20
CA TRP A 95 -4.00 -11.50 4.93
C TRP A 95 -5.42 -12.06 5.04
N ALA A 96 -5.56 -13.34 5.41
CA ALA A 96 -6.85 -14.01 5.50
C ALA A 96 -7.79 -13.31 6.49
N LEU A 97 -7.25 -12.89 7.65
CA LEU A 97 -7.98 -12.14 8.65
C LEU A 97 -8.47 -10.79 8.11
N GLY A 98 -7.60 -10.02 7.44
CA GLY A 98 -8.00 -8.71 6.92
C GLY A 98 -9.09 -8.81 5.86
N MET A 99 -9.01 -9.78 4.94
CA MET A 99 -10.10 -10.04 3.98
C MET A 99 -11.40 -10.42 4.68
N ALA A 100 -11.35 -11.36 5.64
CA ALA A 100 -12.53 -11.81 6.37
C ALA A 100 -13.17 -10.67 7.17
N LEU A 101 -12.37 -9.86 7.89
CA LEU A 101 -12.85 -8.70 8.62
C LEU A 101 -13.50 -7.68 7.68
N GLY A 102 -12.92 -7.44 6.50
CA GLY A 102 -13.47 -6.52 5.51
C GLY A 102 -14.88 -6.92 5.08
N ILE A 103 -15.09 -8.20 4.76
CA ILE A 103 -16.40 -8.74 4.38
C ILE A 103 -17.38 -8.67 5.56
N ILE A 104 -16.99 -9.16 6.74
CA ILE A 104 -17.86 -9.20 7.92
C ILE A 104 -18.34 -7.79 8.29
N PHE A 105 -17.44 -6.81 8.39
CA PHE A 105 -17.82 -5.44 8.74
C PHE A 105 -18.62 -4.75 7.63
N SER A 106 -18.32 -5.06 6.37
CA SER A 106 -19.13 -4.57 5.25
C SER A 106 -20.56 -5.08 5.31
N GLU A 107 -20.78 -6.37 5.59
CA GLU A 107 -22.13 -6.95 5.70
C GLU A 107 -22.90 -6.48 6.93
N LEU A 108 -22.20 -6.21 8.04
CA LEU A 108 -22.79 -5.66 9.26
C LEU A 108 -23.18 -4.19 9.13
N THR A 109 -22.73 -3.47 8.09
CA THR A 109 -23.00 -2.04 7.91
C THR A 109 -24.45 -1.84 7.43
N PRO A 110 -25.34 -1.20 8.22
CA PRO A 110 -26.76 -1.09 7.88
C PRO A 110 -26.99 -0.14 6.68
N GLY A 111 -27.75 -0.61 5.68
CA GLY A 111 -28.25 0.24 4.60
C GLY A 111 -27.26 0.62 3.50
N TYR A 112 -26.04 0.06 3.50
CA TYR A 112 -25.03 0.32 2.49
C TYR A 112 -24.73 -0.95 1.69
N ASN A 113 -25.24 -1.05 0.46
CA ASN A 113 -24.78 -2.05 -0.50
C ASN A 113 -23.43 -1.56 -1.04
N VAL A 114 -22.35 -1.90 -0.35
CA VAL A 114 -20.99 -1.60 -0.81
C VAL A 114 -20.81 -2.32 -2.14
N ASP A 115 -20.45 -1.60 -3.20
CA ASP A 115 -19.99 -2.23 -4.43
C ASP A 115 -18.58 -2.81 -4.19
N LEU A 116 -18.56 -3.98 -3.53
CA LEU A 116 -17.35 -4.72 -3.19
C LEU A 116 -16.54 -5.01 -4.46
N MET A 117 -17.23 -5.25 -5.58
CA MET A 117 -16.61 -5.48 -6.88
C MET A 117 -15.84 -4.26 -7.37
N SER A 118 -16.38 -3.05 -7.18
CA SER A 118 -15.65 -1.82 -7.54
C SER A 118 -14.34 -1.64 -6.75
N TYR A 119 -14.25 -2.11 -5.50
CA TYR A 119 -12.99 -2.05 -4.74
C TYR A 119 -12.02 -3.17 -5.11
N LEU A 120 -12.54 -4.34 -5.47
CA LEU A 120 -11.73 -5.47 -5.89
C LEU A 120 -11.05 -5.24 -7.25
N PHE A 121 -11.75 -4.60 -8.19
CA PHE A 121 -11.27 -4.35 -9.56
C PHE A 121 -10.83 -2.91 -9.83
N GLY A 122 -11.17 -1.95 -8.97
CA GLY A 122 -10.80 -0.55 -9.12
C GLY A 122 -11.42 0.11 -10.36
N SER A 123 -11.18 1.42 -10.50
CA SER A 123 -11.51 2.13 -11.74
C SER A 123 -10.61 3.35 -11.90
N ILE A 124 -9.66 3.27 -12.82
CA ILE A 124 -8.76 4.38 -13.15
C ILE A 124 -9.51 5.61 -13.69
N LEU A 125 -10.70 5.40 -14.25
CA LEU A 125 -11.53 6.48 -14.79
C LEU A 125 -12.30 7.25 -13.69
N SER A 126 -12.50 6.66 -12.51
CA SER A 126 -13.25 7.31 -11.43
C SER A 126 -12.36 8.10 -10.46
N VAL A 127 -11.07 8.24 -10.75
CA VAL A 127 -10.12 8.96 -9.88
C VAL A 127 -10.43 10.47 -9.88
N PRO A 128 -10.83 11.04 -8.73
CA PRO A 128 -11.11 12.47 -8.62
C PRO A 128 -9.81 13.28 -8.61
N GLY A 129 -9.89 14.56 -9.03
CA GLY A 129 -8.72 15.45 -9.03
C GLY A 129 -8.09 15.68 -7.65
N SER A 130 -8.86 15.53 -6.56
CA SER A 130 -8.34 15.57 -5.18
C SER A 130 -7.40 14.41 -4.86
N ASP A 131 -7.69 13.23 -5.40
CA ASP A 131 -6.85 12.04 -5.19
C ASP A 131 -5.53 12.18 -5.95
N LEU A 132 -5.53 12.85 -7.10
CA LEU A 132 -4.32 13.20 -7.83
C LEU A 132 -3.34 13.99 -6.96
N TRP A 133 -3.82 14.97 -6.20
CA TRP A 133 -2.97 15.75 -5.28
C TRP A 133 -2.39 14.89 -4.15
N TYR A 134 -3.19 13.96 -3.62
CA TYR A 134 -2.71 12.98 -2.65
C TYR A 134 -1.61 12.08 -3.25
N MET A 135 -1.80 11.60 -4.48
CA MET A 135 -0.82 10.79 -5.21
C MET A 135 0.48 11.55 -5.48
N VAL A 136 0.40 12.82 -5.90
CA VAL A 136 1.57 13.67 -6.12
C VAL A 136 2.34 13.88 -4.82
N CYS A 137 1.65 14.22 -3.73
CA CYS A 137 2.26 14.39 -2.42
C CYS A 137 2.97 13.11 -1.95
N LEU A 138 2.29 11.97 -2.06
CA LEU A 138 2.85 10.67 -1.70
C LEU A 138 4.09 10.33 -2.55
N ASN A 139 4.03 10.53 -3.87
CA ASN A 139 5.17 10.30 -4.76
C ASN A 139 6.36 11.17 -4.37
N LEU A 140 6.12 12.44 -4.06
CA LEU A 140 7.18 13.35 -3.64
C LEU A 140 7.81 12.90 -2.33
N VAL A 141 7.02 12.46 -1.34
CA VAL A 141 7.52 11.89 -0.09
C VAL A 141 8.34 10.62 -0.33
N VAL A 142 7.86 9.70 -1.16
CA VAL A 142 8.57 8.45 -1.49
C VAL A 142 9.89 8.74 -2.21
N LEU A 143 9.87 9.62 -3.21
CA LEU A 143 11.06 9.98 -3.97
C LEU A 143 12.09 10.68 -3.09
N LEU A 144 11.67 11.63 -2.24
CA LEU A 144 12.58 12.29 -1.32
C LEU A 144 13.16 11.29 -0.32
N PHE A 145 12.32 10.43 0.26
CA PHE A 145 12.79 9.40 1.19
C PHE A 145 13.84 8.50 0.54
N VAL A 146 13.55 7.96 -0.65
CA VAL A 146 14.50 7.09 -1.37
C VAL A 146 15.74 7.87 -1.80
N PHE A 147 15.61 9.12 -2.22
CA PHE A 147 16.74 9.95 -2.62
C PHE A 147 17.69 10.23 -1.45
N TYR A 148 17.16 10.64 -0.29
CA TYR A 148 17.96 10.95 0.89
C TYR A 148 18.59 9.70 1.53
N PHE A 149 17.85 8.59 1.59
CA PHE A 149 18.30 7.35 2.22
C PHE A 149 18.76 6.29 1.21
N TYR A 150 19.08 6.67 -0.02
CA TYR A 150 19.39 5.71 -1.09
C TYR A 150 20.52 4.76 -0.70
N LYS A 151 21.61 5.31 -0.15
CA LYS A 151 22.80 4.53 0.21
C LYS A 151 22.51 3.59 1.36
N GLU A 152 21.75 4.05 2.34
CA GLU A 152 21.37 3.31 3.54
C GLU A 152 20.37 2.19 3.22
N LEU A 153 19.40 2.46 2.33
CA LEU A 153 18.45 1.47 1.84
C LEU A 153 19.18 0.37 1.04
N VAL A 154 20.12 0.75 0.17
CA VAL A 154 20.94 -0.23 -0.56
C VAL A 154 21.81 -1.02 0.42
N ALA A 155 22.51 -0.37 1.36
CA ALA A 155 23.35 -1.05 2.33
C ALA A 155 22.56 -2.08 3.15
N MET A 156 21.40 -1.68 3.69
CA MET A 156 20.48 -2.58 4.39
C MET A 156 20.08 -3.78 3.52
N SER A 157 19.77 -3.52 2.25
CA SER A 157 19.24 -4.56 1.35
C SER A 157 20.27 -5.63 1.01
N TYR A 158 21.56 -5.28 1.01
CA TYR A 158 22.65 -6.20 0.70
C TYR A 158 23.20 -6.90 1.95
N ASP A 159 23.42 -6.15 3.03
CA ASP A 159 23.93 -6.69 4.29
C ASP A 159 23.36 -5.92 5.49
N GLU A 160 22.31 -6.51 6.08
CA GLU A 160 21.59 -5.98 7.24
C GLU A 160 22.49 -5.91 8.48
N GLU A 161 23.31 -6.94 8.71
CA GLU A 161 24.18 -7.09 9.89
C GLU A 161 25.33 -6.08 9.83
N PHE A 162 26.01 -5.99 8.68
CA PHE A 162 27.08 -5.01 8.49
C PHE A 162 26.56 -3.57 8.61
N SER A 163 25.41 -3.28 7.99
CA SER A 163 24.78 -1.96 8.07
C SER A 163 24.47 -1.56 9.50
N PHE A 164 23.98 -2.51 10.31
CA PHE A 164 23.72 -2.28 11.73
C PHE A 164 25.01 -1.99 12.51
N VAL A 165 26.09 -2.73 12.25
CA VAL A 165 27.40 -2.53 12.93
C VAL A 165 28.03 -1.18 12.59
N VAL A 166 27.87 -0.69 11.36
CA VAL A 166 28.40 0.61 10.90
C VAL A 166 27.53 1.79 11.39
N GLY A 167 26.43 1.52 12.10
CA GLY A 167 25.59 2.54 12.74
C GLY A 167 24.42 3.04 11.89
N ILE A 168 24.09 2.35 10.79
CA ILE A 168 22.90 2.66 10.00
C ILE A 168 21.66 2.26 10.81
N PRO A 169 20.62 3.10 10.93
CA PRO A 169 19.41 2.79 11.69
C PRO A 169 18.48 1.84 10.91
N VAL A 170 18.95 0.60 10.69
CA VAL A 170 18.31 -0.42 9.85
C VAL A 170 16.82 -0.60 10.20
N ARG A 171 16.50 -0.79 11.49
CA ARG A 171 15.10 -1.02 11.89
C ARG A 171 14.19 0.15 11.55
N ALA A 172 14.65 1.40 11.78
CA ALA A 172 13.84 2.58 11.50
C ALA A 172 13.57 2.73 10.00
N LEU A 173 14.60 2.51 9.17
CA LEU A 173 14.48 2.54 7.71
C LEU A 173 13.56 1.43 7.18
N TYR A 174 13.63 0.24 7.77
CA TYR A 174 12.78 -0.89 7.38
C TYR A 174 11.30 -0.61 7.70
N PHE A 175 10.99 -0.12 8.90
CA PHE A 175 9.61 0.27 9.25
C PHE A 175 9.11 1.47 8.45
N ALA A 176 9.99 2.44 8.14
CA ALA A 176 9.65 3.55 7.26
C ALA A 176 9.32 3.05 5.84
N LEU A 177 10.12 2.12 5.31
CA LEU A 177 9.86 1.48 4.01
C LEU A 177 8.50 0.76 4.00
N LEU A 178 8.22 -0.05 5.02
CA LEU A 178 6.92 -0.73 5.15
C LEU A 178 5.74 0.24 5.25
N GLY A 179 5.90 1.34 5.99
CA GLY A 179 4.90 2.40 6.06
C GLY A 179 4.64 3.03 4.69
N LEU A 180 5.68 3.38 3.94
CA LEU A 180 5.56 3.94 2.60
C LEU A 180 4.94 2.95 1.60
N ILE A 181 5.29 1.66 1.69
CA ILE A 181 4.66 0.59 0.91
C ILE A 181 3.17 0.54 1.24
N SER A 182 2.79 0.53 2.52
CA SER A 182 1.38 0.46 2.92
C SER A 182 0.54 1.63 2.40
N LEU A 183 1.06 2.86 2.47
CA LEU A 183 0.38 4.03 1.94
C LEU A 183 0.27 3.98 0.41
N SER A 184 1.31 3.49 -0.25
CA SER A 184 1.33 3.34 -1.72
C SER A 184 0.35 2.26 -2.17
N VAL A 185 0.29 1.12 -1.48
CA VAL A 185 -0.68 0.05 -1.75
C VAL A 185 -2.10 0.58 -1.66
N VAL A 186 -2.46 1.31 -0.60
CA VAL A 186 -3.81 1.88 -0.44
C VAL A 186 -4.15 2.86 -1.57
N MET A 187 -3.17 3.64 -2.02
CA MET A 187 -3.32 4.54 -3.15
C MET A 187 -3.56 3.77 -4.46
N ILE A 188 -2.79 2.71 -4.73
CA ILE A 188 -2.90 1.92 -5.95
C ILE A 188 -4.23 1.16 -6.01
N ILE A 189 -4.75 0.67 -4.87
CA ILE A 189 -6.06 -0.02 -4.79
C ILE A 189 -7.18 0.84 -5.40
N ARG A 190 -7.16 2.17 -5.22
CA ARG A 190 -8.18 3.04 -5.82
C ARG A 190 -8.12 3.08 -7.34
N VAL A 191 -6.93 2.99 -7.91
CA VAL A 191 -6.69 3.15 -9.34
C VAL A 191 -6.85 1.83 -10.09
N VAL A 192 -6.20 0.78 -9.59
CA VAL A 192 -6.05 -0.50 -10.29
C VAL A 192 -6.92 -1.60 -9.65
N GLY A 193 -7.40 -1.40 -8.42
CA GLY A 193 -8.16 -2.41 -7.69
C GLY A 193 -7.29 -3.34 -6.88
N LEU A 194 -7.89 -3.95 -5.87
CA LEU A 194 -7.19 -4.80 -4.90
C LEU A 194 -6.57 -6.06 -5.52
N ILE A 195 -7.25 -6.69 -6.50
CA ILE A 195 -6.79 -7.96 -7.09
C ILE A 195 -5.53 -7.78 -7.95
N LEU A 196 -5.39 -6.61 -8.59
CA LEU A 196 -4.35 -6.34 -9.59
C LEU A 196 -3.07 -5.73 -8.99
N VAL A 197 -3.05 -5.45 -7.67
CA VAL A 197 -1.93 -4.81 -6.97
C VAL A 197 -0.76 -5.78 -6.69
N ILE A 198 -1.02 -7.09 -6.74
CA ILE A 198 -0.05 -8.17 -6.45
C ILE A 198 0.80 -8.58 -7.65
#